data_AF-A0A858BVC2-F1
#
_entry.id   AF-A0A858BVC2-F1
#
_cell.length_a   1.000
_cell.length_b   1.000
_cell.length_c   1.000
_cell.angle_alpha   90.00
_cell.angle_beta   90.00
_cell.angle_gamma   90.00
#
_symmetry.space_group_name_H-M   'P 1'
#
loop_
_entity.id
_entity.type
_entity.pdbx_description
1 polymer ?
#
loop_
_entity_poly.entity_id
_entity_poly.type
_entity_poly.pdbx_seq_one_letter_code
_entity_poly.pdbx_strand_id
1 'polypeptide(L)'
;MDEEKKGSEGSVHNGLIDMDNNIAKEPSESPLNAGIGASDSEPAEEEQRSKVFSQPDLAGVRFYSMDGERNQQKKGHMKKGLIIFGIIVAVILVLAFIINWFSSDVSSSSGNVYPTDSYIARLNIEGTIASSGGTDYFGSPVGYQHQWTLDTIDELMDDENNKGLVLFVNSPGGGVYESDELYFKIREYQEHTGRPVYSAMGTMAASGGYYISAPCDKIIANRNCWTGSIGVTLGTMYDFSGLLERYGVKTNTITSGANKAMGSPVDPMTDEQRQILQSLVDDAYDQFVGLVAEGRQMDEQKVRALADGRIYTAKQALSLGLIDAIGTYDEAVADMQDTYDLRDCDVVELDDEEVSLLSSLFGNVELPAIGAKGDVASIVELMNEGNEFPISYMCNVLKK
;
A
#
# COMPACT_ATOMS: atom_id res chain seq x y z
N MET A 1 39.39 -46.64 -36.36
CA MET A 1 38.85 -45.91 -37.52
C MET A 1 38.42 -44.54 -37.03
N ASP A 2 39.32 -43.80 -36.38
CA ASP A 2 40.49 -43.07 -36.94
C ASP A 2 39.98 -41.70 -37.44
N GLU A 3 40.56 -40.54 -37.19
CA GLU A 3 41.73 -40.01 -36.46
C GLU A 3 41.47 -38.48 -36.51
N GLU A 4 41.53 -37.75 -35.41
CA GLU A 4 42.66 -36.88 -35.04
C GLU A 4 43.28 -36.00 -36.16
N LYS A 5 43.14 -34.66 -36.02
CA LYS A 5 44.14 -33.64 -36.36
C LYS A 5 43.98 -32.48 -35.36
N LYS A 6 44.92 -32.30 -34.41
CA LYS A 6 46.11 -31.42 -34.44
C LYS A 6 45.75 -29.97 -34.82
N GLY A 7 45.99 -28.91 -34.04
CA GLY A 7 46.96 -28.67 -32.97
C GLY A 7 48.08 -27.73 -33.48
N SER A 8 48.17 -26.50 -32.94
CA SER A 8 49.37 -25.64 -32.75
C SER A 8 48.91 -24.22 -32.35
N GLU A 9 49.11 -23.71 -31.13
CA GLU A 9 50.36 -23.22 -30.48
C GLU A 9 50.86 -21.83 -30.91
N GLY A 10 51.04 -20.97 -29.89
CA GLY A 10 51.97 -19.82 -29.83
C GLY A 10 51.39 -18.45 -30.23
N SER A 11 51.69 -17.32 -29.60
CA SER A 11 52.60 -16.99 -28.50
C SER A 11 52.44 -15.49 -28.16
N VAL A 12 52.35 -15.19 -26.86
CA VAL A 12 52.98 -14.08 -26.10
C VAL A 12 53.10 -12.68 -26.74
N HIS A 13 52.42 -11.70 -26.12
CA HIS A 13 53.03 -10.39 -25.88
C HIS A 13 52.68 -9.79 -24.52
N ASN A 14 53.74 -9.46 -23.79
CA ASN A 14 53.80 -8.76 -22.50
C ASN A 14 53.36 -7.30 -22.63
N GLY A 15 52.80 -6.76 -21.54
CA GLY A 15 52.55 -5.33 -21.36
C GLY A 15 52.31 -4.97 -19.90
N LEU A 16 53.37 -5.08 -19.09
CA LEU A 16 53.51 -4.46 -17.76
C LEU A 16 53.53 -2.93 -17.91
N ILE A 17 52.71 -2.20 -17.14
CA ILE A 17 53.02 -0.84 -16.68
C ILE A 17 52.55 -0.69 -15.23
N ASP A 18 53.49 -0.82 -14.32
CA ASP A 18 53.51 -0.16 -13.01
C ASP A 18 53.75 1.35 -13.22
N MET A 19 53.08 2.21 -12.46
CA MET A 19 53.70 3.45 -11.96
C MET A 19 53.11 3.86 -10.59
N ASP A 20 54.05 3.90 -9.66
CA ASP A 20 54.00 4.37 -8.27
C ASP A 20 53.71 5.87 -8.10
N ASN A 21 53.25 6.18 -6.88
CA ASN A 21 53.57 7.34 -6.03
C ASN A 21 53.40 8.77 -6.57
N ASN A 22 52.53 9.54 -5.90
CA ASN A 22 53.01 10.80 -5.35
C ASN A 22 52.33 11.20 -4.03
N ILE A 23 53.19 11.33 -3.01
CA ILE A 23 52.96 11.86 -1.68
C ILE A 23 53.22 13.37 -1.75
N ALA A 24 52.35 14.19 -1.16
CA ALA A 24 52.72 15.53 -0.73
C ALA A 24 52.05 15.89 0.59
N LYS A 25 52.89 16.05 1.62
CA LYS A 25 52.62 16.56 2.96
C LYS A 25 52.43 18.09 2.94
N GLU A 26 51.50 18.55 3.79
CA GLU A 26 51.46 19.72 4.69
C GLU A 26 52.44 20.92 4.55
N PRO A 27 52.03 22.09 5.08
CA PRO A 27 52.56 22.47 6.41
C PRO A 27 51.55 23.14 7.39
N SER A 28 51.62 22.70 8.66
CA SER A 28 51.80 23.46 9.93
C SER A 28 50.79 24.55 10.37
N GLU A 29 50.07 24.35 11.49
CA GLU A 29 50.32 24.87 12.87
C GLU A 29 50.17 26.40 13.02
N SER A 30 49.42 27.02 13.95
CA SER A 30 49.20 26.85 15.41
C SER A 30 48.36 28.06 15.93
N PRO A 31 48.14 28.35 17.24
CA PRO A 31 48.00 27.49 18.43
C PRO A 31 46.77 27.82 19.33
N LEU A 32 46.52 26.88 20.27
CA LEU A 32 46.14 27.04 21.69
C LEU A 32 45.39 28.29 22.19
N ASN A 33 44.32 28.04 22.96
CA ASN A 33 44.33 28.49 24.36
C ASN A 33 43.58 27.52 25.28
N ALA A 34 44.19 27.21 26.43
CA ALA A 34 43.68 26.36 27.49
C ALA A 34 43.74 27.11 28.82
N GLY A 35 42.76 26.83 29.69
CA GLY A 35 42.80 27.08 31.14
C GLY A 35 41.95 28.27 31.61
N ILE A 36 41.37 28.30 32.81
CA ILE A 36 41.43 27.46 34.03
C ILE A 36 40.29 27.96 34.96
N GLY A 37 39.74 27.09 35.83
CA GLY A 37 39.13 27.44 37.14
C GLY A 37 37.61 27.28 37.20
N ALA A 38 37.01 26.30 37.90
CA ALA A 38 36.93 26.10 39.36
C ALA A 38 36.40 27.37 40.07
N SER A 39 35.43 27.38 40.97
CA SER A 39 34.75 26.35 41.78
C SER A 39 33.51 26.99 42.42
N ASP A 40 32.62 26.13 42.94
CA ASP A 40 31.56 26.39 43.91
C ASP A 40 31.73 27.61 44.84
N SER A 41 30.62 28.34 45.06
CA SER A 41 30.02 28.54 46.40
C SER A 41 28.92 29.61 46.38
N GLU A 42 27.67 29.20 46.60
CA GLU A 42 26.67 29.98 47.36
C GLU A 42 27.23 30.29 48.77
N PRO A 43 26.88 31.41 49.46
CA PRO A 43 25.51 31.55 50.00
C PRO A 43 24.95 32.97 50.25
N ALA A 44 23.63 32.96 50.56
CA ALA A 44 22.90 33.71 51.61
C ALA A 44 22.69 35.24 51.55
N GLU A 45 21.38 35.59 51.72
CA GLU A 45 20.80 36.65 52.58
C GLU A 45 21.10 38.12 52.24
N GLU A 46 20.26 39.13 52.49
CA GLU A 46 18.86 39.35 52.85
C GLU A 46 18.71 40.90 52.75
N GLU A 47 17.51 41.41 52.45
CA GLU A 47 16.99 42.73 52.85
C GLU A 47 17.75 44.06 52.56
N GLN A 48 17.11 45.00 51.84
CA GLN A 48 16.62 46.29 52.40
C GLN A 48 16.14 47.33 51.35
N ARG A 49 14.87 47.70 51.51
CA ARG A 49 14.30 49.07 51.63
C ARG A 49 14.69 50.20 50.63
N SER A 50 13.68 50.55 49.82
CA SER A 50 12.99 51.86 49.71
C SER A 50 13.76 53.20 49.81
N LYS A 51 13.57 54.07 48.79
CA LYS A 51 13.03 55.46 48.88
C LYS A 51 12.89 56.07 47.48
N VAL A 52 11.67 56.43 47.03
CA VAL A 52 11.04 57.78 47.04
C VAL A 52 11.73 58.74 46.05
N PHE A 53 11.20 59.01 44.84
CA PHE A 53 10.06 59.87 44.42
C PHE A 53 10.54 61.22 43.88
N SER A 54 10.29 61.48 42.60
CA SER A 54 10.10 62.83 42.04
C SER A 54 9.28 62.76 40.74
N GLN A 55 8.03 63.20 40.84
CA GLN A 55 7.14 63.68 39.77
C GLN A 55 6.95 65.21 39.99
N PRO A 56 6.24 66.01 39.17
CA PRO A 56 5.41 65.71 37.97
C PRO A 56 5.54 66.73 36.81
N ASP A 57 4.86 66.46 35.67
CA ASP A 57 3.76 67.29 35.11
C ASP A 57 3.24 66.61 33.82
N LEU A 58 2.06 65.96 33.81
CA LEU A 58 0.70 66.47 33.59
C LEU A 58 0.41 66.93 32.15
N ALA A 59 -0.28 66.07 31.37
CA ALA A 59 -1.44 66.47 30.57
C ALA A 59 -2.14 65.24 29.94
N GLY A 60 -3.35 64.94 30.43
CA GLY A 60 -4.47 64.44 29.64
C GLY A 60 -4.49 62.95 29.26
N VAL A 61 -5.31 62.15 29.95
CA VAL A 61 -6.56 61.57 29.43
C VAL A 61 -7.32 60.95 30.62
N ARG A 62 -8.63 61.22 30.70
CA ARG A 62 -9.54 60.82 31.78
C ARG A 62 -10.00 59.36 31.62
N PHE A 63 -9.94 58.59 32.69
CA PHE A 63 -10.65 57.32 32.84
C PHE A 63 -12.00 57.56 33.52
N TYR A 64 -13.09 57.06 32.92
CA TYR A 64 -14.41 57.01 33.53
C TYR A 64 -14.52 55.78 34.43
N SER A 65 -14.85 55.98 35.70
CA SER A 65 -15.33 54.95 36.61
C SER A 65 -16.84 54.76 36.40
N MET A 66 -17.27 53.50 36.33
CA MET A 66 -18.65 53.09 36.61
C MET A 66 -18.61 51.83 37.46
N ASP A 67 -18.79 52.01 38.77
CA ASP A 67 -19.30 50.96 39.64
C ASP A 67 -20.76 50.68 39.28
N GLY A 68 -21.10 49.39 39.18
CA GLY A 68 -22.44 48.93 38.88
C GLY A 68 -22.52 47.42 38.97
N GLU A 69 -22.84 46.93 40.17
CA GLU A 69 -23.20 45.54 40.44
C GLU A 69 -24.12 44.97 39.35
N ARG A 70 -23.72 43.83 38.76
CA ARG A 70 -24.60 42.77 38.22
C ARG A 70 -23.77 41.65 37.62
N ASN A 71 -23.47 40.61 38.39
CA ASN A 71 -23.07 39.33 37.79
C ASN A 71 -23.40 38.13 38.70
N GLN A 72 -24.69 37.88 38.91
CA GLN A 72 -25.19 36.58 39.43
C GLN A 72 -26.00 35.78 38.40
N GLN A 73 -26.09 36.19 37.13
CA GLN A 73 -27.01 35.57 36.15
C GLN A 73 -26.38 34.70 35.04
N LYS A 74 -25.05 34.52 34.98
CA LYS A 74 -24.41 33.73 33.91
C LYS A 74 -24.19 32.23 34.19
N LYS A 75 -24.42 31.73 35.41
CA LYS A 75 -24.25 30.29 35.74
C LYS A 75 -25.40 29.38 35.27
N GLY A 76 -26.55 29.92 34.86
CA GLY A 76 -27.73 29.13 34.46
C GLY A 76 -27.76 28.66 33.00
N HIS A 77 -27.10 29.36 32.08
CA HIS A 77 -27.20 29.07 30.64
C HIS A 77 -26.23 27.97 30.18
N MET A 78 -25.03 27.89 30.77
CA MET A 78 -24.06 26.84 30.45
C MET A 78 -24.55 25.44 30.82
N LYS A 79 -25.27 25.30 31.95
CA LYS A 79 -25.86 24.02 32.36
C LYS A 79 -26.98 23.57 31.40
N LYS A 80 -27.79 24.51 30.90
CA LYS A 80 -28.84 24.21 29.92
C LYS A 80 -28.28 23.77 28.57
N GLY A 81 -27.20 24.43 28.11
CA GLY A 81 -26.48 24.03 26.89
C GLY A 81 -25.88 22.62 27.00
N LEU A 82 -25.28 22.29 28.14
CA LEU A 82 -24.70 20.95 28.38
C LEU A 82 -25.78 19.85 28.43
N ILE A 83 -26.95 20.15 29.01
CA ILE A 83 -28.10 19.23 29.05
C ILE A 83 -28.66 19.02 27.64
N ILE A 84 -28.83 20.07 26.84
CA ILE A 84 -29.31 19.95 25.45
C ILE A 84 -28.32 19.15 24.61
N PHE A 85 -27.01 19.39 24.75
CA PHE A 85 -25.97 18.61 24.07
C PHE A 85 -26.02 17.13 24.50
N GLY A 86 -26.14 16.85 25.80
CA GLY A 86 -26.29 15.48 26.30
C GLY A 86 -27.54 14.77 25.77
N ILE A 87 -28.66 15.48 25.62
CA ILE A 87 -29.90 14.94 25.04
C ILE A 87 -29.69 14.65 23.54
N ILE A 88 -29.05 15.54 22.79
CA ILE A 88 -28.76 15.33 21.36
C ILE A 88 -27.86 14.10 21.18
N VAL A 89 -26.79 13.97 21.97
CA VAL A 89 -25.91 12.80 21.93
C VAL A 89 -26.66 11.53 22.31
N ALA A 90 -27.51 11.56 23.34
CA ALA A 90 -28.32 10.41 23.73
C ALA A 90 -29.32 10.00 22.63
N VAL A 91 -29.95 10.96 21.96
CA VAL A 91 -30.86 10.71 20.83
C VAL A 91 -30.10 10.09 19.66
N ILE A 92 -28.91 10.61 19.33
CA ILE A 92 -28.04 10.05 18.27
C ILE A 92 -27.61 8.62 18.62
N LEU A 93 -27.22 8.35 19.87
CA LEU A 93 -26.84 7.01 20.32
C LEU A 93 -28.02 6.03 20.28
N VAL A 94 -29.22 6.47 20.65
CA VAL A 94 -30.43 5.64 20.54
C VAL A 94 -30.81 5.41 19.08
N LEU A 95 -30.68 6.42 18.22
CA LEU A 95 -30.91 6.25 16.77
C LEU A 95 -29.90 5.27 16.18
N ALA A 96 -28.62 5.41 16.52
CA ALA A 96 -27.55 4.51 16.08
C ALA A 96 -27.79 3.08 16.57
N PHE A 97 -28.25 2.91 17.82
CA PHE A 97 -28.61 1.61 18.37
C PHE A 97 -29.82 0.99 17.66
N ILE A 98 -30.85 1.77 17.34
CA ILE A 98 -32.02 1.31 16.60
C ILE A 98 -31.63 0.94 15.16
N ILE A 99 -30.79 1.74 14.50
CA ILE A 99 -30.28 1.46 13.16
C ILE A 99 -29.43 0.19 13.17
N ASN A 100 -28.53 0.01 14.15
CA ASN A 100 -27.70 -1.18 14.28
C ASN A 100 -28.55 -2.44 14.57
N TRP A 101 -29.57 -2.33 15.42
CA TRP A 101 -30.53 -3.41 15.68
C TRP A 101 -31.33 -3.76 14.42
N PHE A 102 -31.81 -2.76 13.68
CA PHE A 102 -32.56 -2.97 12.44
C PHE A 102 -31.68 -3.52 11.31
N SER A 103 -30.41 -3.12 11.27
CA SER A 103 -29.43 -3.61 10.28
C SER A 103 -29.09 -5.08 10.50
N SER A 104 -29.09 -5.55 11.76
CA SER A 104 -28.83 -6.96 12.09
C SER A 104 -29.95 -7.95 11.70
N ASP A 105 -31.17 -7.46 11.45
CA ASP A 105 -32.29 -8.28 10.94
C ASP A 105 -32.42 -8.20 9.40
N VAL A 106 -31.79 -7.22 8.75
CA VAL A 106 -31.84 -7.00 7.28
C VAL A 106 -30.58 -7.49 6.55
N SER A 107 -29.62 -8.09 7.26
CA SER A 107 -28.34 -8.59 6.68
C SER A 107 -28.46 -10.00 6.08
N SER A 108 -29.66 -10.45 5.74
CA SER A 108 -29.86 -11.68 4.98
C SER A 108 -30.43 -11.36 3.60
N SER A 109 -29.53 -11.39 2.60
CA SER A 109 -29.74 -11.23 1.15
C SER A 109 -29.68 -9.81 0.55
N SER A 110 -28.54 -9.13 0.71
CA SER A 110 -28.12 -8.05 -0.19
C SER A 110 -27.32 -8.62 -1.37
N GLY A 111 -27.91 -9.51 -2.17
CA GLY A 111 -27.25 -9.98 -3.40
C GLY A 111 -27.21 -8.85 -4.43
N ASN A 112 -26.17 -8.82 -5.26
CA ASN A 112 -26.10 -7.92 -6.41
C ASN A 112 -27.40 -8.03 -7.24
N VAL A 113 -28.00 -6.90 -7.59
CA VAL A 113 -29.21 -6.90 -8.44
C VAL A 113 -28.76 -7.03 -9.90
N TYR A 114 -28.75 -8.26 -10.40
CA TYR A 114 -28.40 -8.55 -11.78
C TYR A 114 -29.53 -8.17 -12.75
N PRO A 115 -29.20 -7.63 -13.95
CA PRO A 115 -30.18 -7.37 -15.00
C PRO A 115 -30.92 -8.62 -15.45
N THR A 116 -32.18 -8.44 -15.86
CA THR A 116 -32.95 -9.52 -16.51
C THR A 116 -32.66 -9.67 -18.00
N ASP A 117 -32.11 -8.62 -18.62
CA ASP A 117 -31.69 -8.60 -20.02
C ASP A 117 -30.20 -8.96 -20.13
N SER A 118 -29.74 -9.30 -21.34
CA SER A 118 -28.34 -9.69 -21.56
C SER A 118 -27.38 -8.54 -21.31
N TYR A 119 -26.28 -8.79 -20.59
CA TYR A 119 -25.35 -7.75 -20.18
C TYR A 119 -23.89 -8.22 -20.16
N ILE A 120 -22.97 -7.27 -20.17
CA ILE A 120 -21.54 -7.46 -19.89
C ILE A 120 -21.27 -6.93 -18.48
N ALA A 121 -20.68 -7.76 -17.63
CA ALA A 121 -20.30 -7.34 -16.29
C ALA A 121 -18.99 -6.57 -16.33
N ARG A 122 -18.93 -5.44 -15.62
CA ARG A 122 -17.68 -4.75 -15.29
C ARG A 122 -17.38 -5.01 -13.82
N LEU A 123 -16.18 -5.53 -13.55
CA LEU A 123 -15.69 -5.77 -12.21
C LEU A 123 -14.46 -4.91 -11.92
N ASN A 124 -14.54 -4.10 -10.86
CA ASN A 124 -13.48 -3.16 -10.48
C ASN A 124 -12.43 -3.85 -9.59
N ILE A 125 -11.18 -3.93 -10.06
CA ILE A 125 -10.03 -4.39 -9.27
C ILE A 125 -9.16 -3.19 -8.94
N GLU A 126 -9.56 -2.45 -7.90
CA GLU A 126 -8.93 -1.20 -7.50
C GLU A 126 -8.19 -1.29 -6.16
N GLY A 127 -6.93 -0.85 -6.16
CA GLY A 127 -6.08 -0.91 -4.98
C GLY A 127 -5.35 -2.24 -4.83
N THR A 128 -4.86 -2.51 -3.61
CA THR A 128 -4.05 -3.71 -3.32
C THR A 128 -4.91 -4.96 -3.28
N ILE A 129 -4.51 -6.01 -4.01
CA ILE A 129 -5.17 -7.32 -3.99
C ILE A 129 -4.78 -8.07 -2.71
N ALA A 130 -5.64 -8.09 -1.71
CA ALA A 130 -5.35 -8.67 -0.40
C ALA A 130 -6.61 -9.28 0.23
N SER A 131 -6.44 -10.24 1.14
CA SER A 131 -7.55 -11.03 1.71
C SER A 131 -8.59 -10.19 2.46
N SER A 132 -8.14 -9.11 3.10
CA SER A 132 -9.01 -8.16 3.81
C SER A 132 -8.95 -6.81 3.14
N GLY A 133 -10.11 -6.33 2.69
CA GLY A 133 -10.28 -4.92 2.35
C GLY A 133 -10.23 -4.04 3.60
N GLY A 134 -10.05 -2.75 3.40
CA GLY A 134 -10.20 -1.80 4.50
C GLY A 134 -11.67 -1.70 4.90
N THR A 135 -11.93 -1.26 6.12
CA THR A 135 -13.23 -0.70 6.50
C THR A 135 -13.04 0.73 6.95
N ASP A 136 -13.96 1.62 6.58
CA ASP A 136 -13.99 2.97 7.13
C ASP A 136 -14.30 2.95 8.64
N TYR A 137 -14.27 4.12 9.28
CA TYR A 137 -14.57 4.26 10.71
C TYR A 137 -15.99 3.84 11.09
N PHE A 138 -16.89 3.72 10.12
CA PHE A 138 -18.29 3.33 10.31
C PHE A 138 -18.53 1.85 9.96
N GLY A 139 -17.47 1.11 9.66
CA GLY A 139 -17.52 -0.32 9.34
C GLY A 139 -17.87 -0.61 7.88
N SER A 140 -17.93 0.40 7.00
CA SER A 140 -18.23 0.19 5.58
C SER A 140 -16.96 -0.28 4.86
N PRO A 141 -17.06 -1.29 3.96
CA PRO A 141 -15.95 -1.70 3.11
C PRO A 141 -15.33 -0.51 2.34
N VAL A 142 -14.00 -0.43 2.30
CA VAL A 142 -13.25 0.55 1.50
C VAL A 142 -12.09 -0.13 0.77
N GLY A 143 -11.94 0.20 -0.51
CA GLY A 143 -10.95 -0.42 -1.39
C GLY A 143 -11.35 -1.83 -1.82
N TYR A 144 -10.37 -2.59 -2.32
CA TYR A 144 -10.56 -3.95 -2.82
C TYR A 144 -11.16 -4.92 -1.79
N GLN A 145 -12.17 -5.69 -2.18
CA GLN A 145 -12.84 -6.69 -1.35
C GLN A 145 -12.71 -8.07 -1.99
N HIS A 146 -11.77 -8.88 -1.48
CA HIS A 146 -11.40 -10.14 -2.13
C HIS A 146 -12.54 -11.14 -2.21
N GLN A 147 -13.18 -11.45 -1.07
CA GLN A 147 -14.25 -12.45 -1.03
C GLN A 147 -15.44 -12.05 -1.89
N TRP A 148 -15.89 -10.78 -1.79
CA TRP A 148 -16.96 -10.27 -2.64
C TRP A 148 -16.62 -10.40 -4.14
N THR A 149 -15.37 -10.15 -4.52
CA THR A 149 -14.92 -10.30 -5.91
C THR A 149 -15.05 -11.75 -6.38
N LEU A 150 -14.63 -12.72 -5.55
CA LEU A 150 -14.72 -14.14 -5.87
C LEU A 150 -16.18 -14.61 -5.97
N ASP A 151 -16.99 -14.26 -4.96
CA ASP A 151 -18.42 -14.61 -4.90
C ASP A 151 -19.19 -14.00 -6.08
N THR A 152 -18.86 -12.77 -6.46
CA THR A 152 -19.45 -12.11 -7.63
C THR A 152 -19.10 -12.84 -8.93
N ILE A 153 -17.87 -13.32 -9.10
CA ILE A 153 -17.52 -14.12 -10.28
C ILE A 153 -18.28 -15.46 -10.29
N ASP A 154 -18.48 -16.09 -9.12
CA ASP A 154 -19.32 -17.29 -9.00
C ASP A 154 -20.76 -17.02 -9.43
N GLU A 155 -21.37 -15.93 -8.96
CA GLU A 155 -22.71 -15.53 -9.36
C GLU A 155 -22.81 -15.26 -10.87
N LEU A 156 -21.79 -14.63 -11.47
CA LEU A 156 -21.72 -14.37 -12.90
C LEU A 156 -21.58 -15.64 -13.74
N MET A 157 -20.94 -16.69 -13.22
CA MET A 157 -20.87 -17.99 -13.90
C MET A 157 -22.24 -18.63 -14.02
N ASP A 158 -23.05 -18.53 -12.96
CA ASP A 158 -24.39 -19.12 -12.89
C ASP A 158 -25.47 -18.27 -13.59
N ASP A 159 -25.21 -16.98 -13.84
CA ASP A 159 -26.14 -16.10 -14.52
C ASP A 159 -26.11 -16.29 -16.06
N GLU A 160 -27.19 -16.82 -16.62
CA GLU A 160 -27.35 -16.99 -18.07
C GLU A 160 -27.43 -15.67 -18.86
N ASN A 161 -27.81 -14.56 -18.21
CA ASN A 161 -27.93 -13.24 -18.83
C ASN A 161 -26.57 -12.55 -18.97
N ASN A 162 -25.60 -12.87 -18.12
CA ASN A 162 -24.23 -12.40 -18.31
C ASN A 162 -23.64 -12.97 -19.62
N LYS A 163 -23.03 -12.12 -20.45
CA LYS A 163 -22.47 -12.50 -21.75
C LYS A 163 -20.97 -12.28 -21.86
N GLY A 164 -20.36 -11.65 -20.86
CA GLY A 164 -18.92 -11.39 -20.82
C GLY A 164 -18.53 -10.64 -19.55
N LEU A 165 -17.23 -10.56 -19.31
CA LEU A 165 -16.63 -9.92 -18.14
C LEU A 165 -15.51 -8.97 -18.56
N VAL A 166 -15.60 -7.72 -18.14
CA VAL A 166 -14.51 -6.74 -18.25
C VAL A 166 -13.94 -6.47 -16.87
N LEU A 167 -12.70 -6.89 -16.64
CA LEU A 167 -11.94 -6.55 -15.45
C LEU A 167 -11.35 -5.16 -15.63
N PHE A 168 -11.86 -4.17 -14.91
CA PHE A 168 -11.22 -2.87 -14.85
C PHE A 168 -10.12 -2.91 -13.78
N VAL A 169 -8.86 -2.96 -14.21
CA VAL A 169 -7.71 -3.16 -13.31
C VAL A 169 -7.00 -1.84 -13.06
N ASN A 170 -7.04 -1.38 -11.81
CA ASN A 170 -6.31 -0.22 -11.33
C ASN A 170 -5.59 -0.56 -10.02
N SER A 171 -4.60 -1.45 -10.13
CA SER A 171 -3.94 -2.10 -9.00
C SER A 171 -2.40 -2.08 -9.11
N PRO A 172 -1.67 -1.76 -8.02
CA PRO A 172 -0.24 -2.01 -7.91
C PRO A 172 0.12 -3.50 -7.72
N GLY A 173 -0.88 -4.37 -7.62
CA GLY A 173 -0.74 -5.79 -7.30
C GLY A 173 -1.19 -6.12 -5.88
N GLY A 174 -0.63 -7.15 -5.27
CA GLY A 174 -1.03 -7.60 -3.94
C GLY A 174 -0.33 -8.87 -3.48
N GLY A 175 -0.98 -9.63 -2.61
CA GLY A 175 -0.45 -10.92 -2.12
C GLY A 175 -0.37 -11.96 -3.23
N VAL A 176 0.60 -12.88 -3.13
CA VAL A 176 0.74 -13.98 -4.09
C VAL A 176 -0.49 -14.88 -4.06
N TYR A 177 -0.97 -15.22 -2.86
CA TYR A 177 -2.11 -16.11 -2.67
C TYR A 177 -3.38 -15.53 -3.30
N GLU A 178 -3.74 -14.29 -2.98
CA GLU A 178 -4.97 -13.65 -3.44
C GLU A 178 -4.97 -13.39 -4.94
N SER A 179 -3.80 -13.06 -5.51
CA SER A 179 -3.67 -12.92 -6.97
C SER A 179 -3.87 -14.25 -7.67
N ASP A 180 -3.38 -15.35 -7.09
CA ASP A 180 -3.51 -16.70 -7.65
C ASP A 180 -4.93 -17.27 -7.48
N GLU A 181 -5.58 -17.01 -6.36
CA GLU A 181 -6.99 -17.36 -6.12
C GLU A 181 -7.92 -16.66 -7.11
N LEU A 182 -7.72 -15.36 -7.33
CA LEU A 182 -8.48 -14.61 -8.33
C LEU A 182 -8.16 -15.07 -9.77
N TYR A 183 -6.88 -15.40 -10.06
CA TYR A 183 -6.50 -16.00 -11.34
C TYR A 183 -7.30 -17.28 -11.61
N PHE A 184 -7.31 -18.24 -10.67
CA PHE A 184 -8.06 -19.48 -10.85
C PHE A 184 -9.55 -19.22 -11.03
N LYS A 185 -10.13 -18.26 -10.31
CA LYS A 185 -11.54 -17.89 -10.45
C LYS A 185 -11.87 -17.31 -11.83
N ILE A 186 -10.98 -16.48 -12.39
CA ILE A 186 -11.12 -15.96 -13.76
C ILE A 186 -11.03 -17.10 -14.79
N ARG A 187 -10.08 -18.03 -14.61
CA ARG A 187 -9.95 -19.22 -15.46
C ARG A 187 -11.18 -20.10 -15.40
N GLU A 188 -11.71 -20.34 -14.21
CA GLU A 188 -12.94 -21.10 -13.99
C GLU A 188 -14.12 -20.45 -14.73
N TYR A 189 -14.28 -19.13 -14.65
CA TYR A 189 -15.30 -18.40 -15.42
C TYR A 189 -15.15 -18.62 -16.93
N GLN A 190 -13.93 -18.47 -17.47
CA GLN A 190 -13.66 -18.68 -18.90
C GLN A 190 -13.99 -20.12 -19.34
N GLU A 191 -13.56 -21.11 -18.56
CA GLU A 191 -13.74 -22.53 -18.88
C GLU A 191 -15.19 -23.00 -18.71
N HIS A 192 -15.90 -22.51 -17.69
CA HIS A 192 -17.28 -22.90 -17.40
C HIS A 192 -18.27 -22.26 -18.38
N THR A 193 -18.09 -20.97 -18.67
CA THR A 193 -19.08 -20.20 -19.45
C THR A 193 -18.74 -20.11 -20.93
N GLY A 194 -17.46 -20.21 -21.29
CA GLY A 194 -16.97 -19.93 -22.65
C GLY A 194 -17.15 -18.47 -23.09
N ARG A 195 -17.46 -17.56 -22.17
CA ARG A 195 -17.69 -16.14 -22.43
C ARG A 195 -16.38 -15.35 -22.42
N PRO A 196 -16.28 -14.25 -23.19
CA PRO A 196 -15.06 -13.45 -23.25
C PRO A 196 -14.76 -12.72 -21.94
N VAL A 197 -13.48 -12.70 -21.57
CA VAL A 197 -12.94 -11.90 -20.47
C VAL A 197 -11.92 -10.91 -20.99
N TYR A 198 -12.16 -9.62 -20.82
CA TYR A 198 -11.18 -8.57 -21.15
C TYR A 198 -10.59 -7.96 -19.88
N SER A 199 -9.32 -7.60 -19.93
CA SER A 199 -8.71 -6.71 -18.95
C SER A 199 -8.56 -5.31 -19.53
N ALA A 200 -9.25 -4.34 -18.92
CA ALA A 200 -9.12 -2.92 -19.21
C ALA A 200 -8.26 -2.27 -18.12
N MET A 201 -7.00 -1.93 -18.44
CA MET A 201 -6.07 -1.40 -17.46
C MET A 201 -6.17 0.12 -17.32
N GLY A 202 -6.40 0.58 -16.10
CA GLY A 202 -6.51 1.99 -15.70
C GLY A 202 -5.15 2.68 -15.63
N THR A 203 -4.87 3.37 -14.51
CA THR A 203 -3.58 4.08 -14.34
C THR A 203 -2.43 3.14 -14.03
N MET A 204 -2.73 2.00 -13.41
CA MET A 204 -1.74 1.01 -13.03
C MET A 204 -2.34 -0.39 -13.06
N ALA A 205 -1.63 -1.34 -13.65
CA ALA A 205 -1.97 -2.77 -13.58
C ALA A 205 -0.66 -3.54 -13.53
N ALA A 206 -0.04 -3.53 -12.36
CA ALA A 206 1.32 -4.02 -12.15
C ALA A 206 1.33 -5.22 -11.20
N SER A 207 2.33 -6.08 -11.37
CA SER A 207 2.58 -7.25 -10.52
C SER A 207 1.33 -8.12 -10.38
N GLY A 208 0.70 -8.26 -9.20
CA GLY A 208 -0.54 -9.04 -9.04
C GLY A 208 -1.68 -8.56 -9.95
N GLY A 209 -1.75 -7.27 -10.27
CA GLY A 209 -2.71 -6.74 -11.23
C GLY A 209 -2.44 -7.22 -12.66
N TYR A 210 -1.17 -7.37 -13.06
CA TYR A 210 -0.81 -7.98 -14.34
C TYR A 210 -0.99 -9.51 -14.32
N TYR A 211 -0.77 -10.15 -13.16
CA TYR A 211 -0.96 -11.58 -12.94
C TYR A 211 -2.37 -12.02 -13.32
N ILE A 212 -3.40 -11.31 -12.82
CA ILE A 212 -4.81 -11.62 -13.13
C ILE A 212 -5.24 -11.17 -14.54
N SER A 213 -4.54 -10.20 -15.13
CA SER A 213 -4.82 -9.74 -16.51
C SER A 213 -4.27 -10.67 -17.59
N ALA A 214 -3.12 -11.32 -17.32
CA ALA A 214 -2.41 -12.14 -18.28
C ALA A 214 -3.25 -13.25 -18.95
N PRO A 215 -4.17 -13.97 -18.26
CA PRO A 215 -5.02 -15.00 -18.89
C PRO A 215 -6.25 -14.46 -19.64
N CYS A 216 -6.55 -13.15 -19.56
CA CYS A 216 -7.71 -12.58 -20.24
C CYS A 216 -7.56 -12.70 -21.76
N ASP A 217 -8.68 -12.88 -22.46
CA ASP A 217 -8.75 -13.02 -23.92
C ASP A 217 -8.17 -11.80 -24.64
N LYS A 218 -8.29 -10.62 -24.02
CA LYS A 218 -7.67 -9.38 -24.50
C LYS A 218 -7.32 -8.44 -23.37
N ILE A 219 -6.16 -7.80 -23.48
CA ILE A 219 -5.66 -6.79 -22.54
C ILE A 219 -5.53 -5.45 -23.26
N ILE A 220 -6.32 -4.47 -22.83
CA ILE A 220 -6.32 -3.12 -23.38
C ILE A 220 -5.91 -2.16 -22.27
N ALA A 221 -4.81 -1.44 -22.47
CA ALA A 221 -4.29 -0.53 -21.44
C ALA A 221 -4.46 0.93 -21.81
N ASN A 222 -4.81 1.77 -20.83
CA ASN A 222 -4.77 3.21 -21.00
C ASN A 222 -3.38 3.65 -21.47
N ARG A 223 -3.31 4.66 -22.34
CA ARG A 223 -2.03 5.21 -22.86
C ARG A 223 -1.02 5.62 -21.79
N ASN A 224 -1.48 5.95 -20.58
CA ASN A 224 -0.65 6.35 -19.45
C ASN A 224 -0.52 5.25 -18.38
N CYS A 225 -1.04 4.05 -18.64
CA CYS A 225 -0.94 2.93 -17.72
C CYS A 225 0.52 2.53 -17.48
N TRP A 226 0.84 2.26 -16.21
CA TRP A 226 2.03 1.52 -15.80
C TRP A 226 1.67 0.07 -15.51
N THR A 227 2.33 -0.85 -16.21
CA THR A 227 2.10 -2.29 -16.09
C THR A 227 3.43 -3.04 -15.99
N GLY A 228 3.43 -4.37 -16.11
CA GLY A 228 4.58 -5.21 -15.86
C GLY A 228 4.79 -5.41 -14.37
N SER A 229 5.99 -5.11 -13.87
CA SER A 229 6.39 -5.46 -12.50
C SER A 229 6.23 -6.97 -12.24
N ILE A 230 6.55 -7.77 -13.26
CA ILE A 230 6.53 -9.23 -13.20
C ILE A 230 7.73 -9.66 -12.36
N GLY A 231 7.46 -10.06 -11.12
CA GLY A 231 8.45 -10.29 -10.09
C GLY A 231 7.77 -10.48 -8.74
N VAL A 232 8.53 -10.97 -7.76
CA VAL A 232 8.04 -11.35 -6.44
C VAL A 232 8.93 -10.74 -5.38
N THR A 233 8.34 -10.31 -4.27
CA THR A 233 9.07 -9.78 -3.12
C THR A 233 8.48 -10.25 -1.80
N LEU A 234 9.36 -10.49 -0.83
CA LEU A 234 9.03 -10.67 0.59
C LEU A 234 9.01 -9.33 1.36
N GLY A 235 9.15 -8.21 0.65
CA GLY A 235 9.33 -6.90 1.26
C GLY A 235 10.76 -6.66 1.74
N THR A 236 10.95 -5.56 2.47
CA THR A 236 12.25 -5.20 3.07
C THR A 236 12.31 -5.71 4.49
N MET A 237 13.30 -6.56 4.81
CA MET A 237 13.59 -6.99 6.17
C MET A 237 14.66 -6.07 6.78
N TYR A 238 14.44 -5.60 8.01
CA TYR A 238 15.36 -4.69 8.69
C TYR A 238 16.10 -5.41 9.82
N ASP A 239 17.42 -5.27 9.87
CA ASP A 239 18.25 -5.75 10.99
C ASP A 239 18.59 -4.59 11.93
N PHE A 240 17.99 -4.59 13.12
CA PHE A 240 18.23 -3.62 14.19
C PHE A 240 19.20 -4.13 15.27
N SER A 241 19.82 -5.31 15.11
CA SER A 241 20.71 -5.91 16.12
C SER A 241 21.84 -4.96 16.55
N GLY A 242 22.51 -4.31 15.58
CA GLY A 242 23.56 -3.33 15.86
C GLY A 242 23.06 -2.04 16.52
N LEU A 243 21.81 -1.63 16.23
CA LEU A 243 21.18 -0.49 16.90
C LEU A 243 20.90 -0.84 18.37
N LEU A 244 20.30 -1.99 18.63
CA LEU A 244 19.98 -2.45 19.98
C LEU A 244 21.23 -2.63 20.84
N GLU A 245 22.30 -3.19 20.27
CA GLU A 245 23.59 -3.32 20.95
C GLU A 245 24.14 -1.95 21.38
N ARG A 246 24.07 -0.94 20.50
CA ARG A 246 24.53 0.42 20.80
C ARG A 246 23.80 1.06 21.99
N TYR A 247 22.52 0.73 22.18
CA TYR A 247 21.71 1.22 23.31
C TYR A 247 21.74 0.29 24.52
N GLY A 248 22.56 -0.78 24.49
CA GLY A 248 22.67 -1.73 25.60
C GLY A 248 21.44 -2.61 25.79
N VAL A 249 20.55 -2.69 24.78
CA VAL A 249 19.38 -3.56 24.81
C VAL A 249 19.83 -4.98 24.52
N LYS A 250 19.44 -5.93 25.37
CA LYS A 250 19.73 -7.36 25.19
C LYS A 250 18.48 -8.09 24.73
N THR A 251 18.60 -8.79 23.61
CA THR A 251 17.56 -9.64 23.04
C THR A 251 17.85 -11.09 23.43
N ASN A 252 16.80 -11.86 23.74
CA ASN A 252 16.91 -13.29 24.04
C ASN A 252 15.81 -14.02 23.27
N THR A 253 16.17 -14.55 22.10
CA THR A 253 15.26 -15.28 21.22
C THR A 253 15.25 -16.77 21.61
N ILE A 254 14.13 -17.26 22.15
CA ILE A 254 13.96 -18.68 22.54
C ILE A 254 13.05 -19.34 21.51
N THR A 255 13.58 -20.33 20.78
CA THR A 255 12.85 -21.02 19.72
C THR A 255 12.97 -22.54 19.82
N SER A 256 12.08 -23.25 19.13
CA SER A 256 12.13 -24.71 19.01
C SER A 256 13.14 -25.22 17.97
N GLY A 257 13.72 -24.35 17.15
CA GLY A 257 14.66 -24.73 16.09
C GLY A 257 15.40 -23.53 15.48
N ALA A 258 16.53 -23.80 14.82
CA ALA A 258 17.47 -22.79 14.33
C ALA A 258 16.86 -21.76 13.36
N ASN A 259 15.91 -22.19 12.55
CA ASN A 259 15.28 -21.38 11.51
C ASN A 259 13.93 -20.78 11.92
N LYS A 260 13.48 -21.00 13.17
CA LYS A 260 12.13 -20.61 13.61
C LYS A 260 11.96 -19.10 13.83
N ALA A 261 13.06 -18.36 13.92
CA ALA A 261 13.11 -16.90 13.99
C ALA A 261 13.76 -16.28 12.74
N MET A 262 13.72 -16.96 11.59
CA MET A 262 14.15 -16.33 10.33
C MET A 262 13.33 -15.07 10.05
N GLY A 263 14.00 -14.02 9.57
CA GLY A 263 13.39 -12.70 9.40
C GLY A 263 13.31 -11.87 10.69
N SER A 264 13.78 -12.38 11.84
CA SER A 264 13.86 -11.61 13.09
C SER A 264 14.55 -10.26 12.86
N PRO A 265 13.94 -9.13 13.26
CA PRO A 265 14.55 -7.83 13.06
C PRO A 265 15.61 -7.50 14.11
N VAL A 266 15.88 -8.43 15.03
CA VAL A 266 16.83 -8.25 16.14
C VAL A 266 17.99 -9.23 16.11
N ASP A 267 18.02 -10.10 15.10
CA ASP A 267 19.07 -11.09 14.87
C ASP A 267 19.54 -10.99 13.40
N PRO A 268 20.86 -11.02 13.12
CA PRO A 268 21.34 -11.03 11.75
C PRO A 268 20.88 -12.26 10.97
N MET A 269 20.41 -12.06 9.74
CA MET A 269 19.97 -13.15 8.86
C MET A 269 21.15 -14.02 8.42
N THR A 270 21.02 -15.34 8.62
CA THR A 270 22.04 -16.30 8.18
C THR A 270 21.96 -16.58 6.68
N ASP A 271 23.05 -17.11 6.10
CA ASP A 271 23.06 -17.51 4.69
C ASP A 271 22.04 -18.64 4.40
N GLU A 272 21.86 -19.57 5.33
CA GLU A 272 20.84 -20.63 5.24
C GLU A 272 19.43 -20.04 5.22
N GLN A 273 19.12 -19.11 6.13
CA GLN A 273 17.82 -18.45 6.18
C GLN A 273 17.55 -17.66 4.89
N ARG A 274 18.57 -16.96 4.36
CA ARG A 274 18.46 -16.24 3.09
C ARG A 274 18.16 -17.18 1.93
N GLN A 275 18.83 -18.33 1.85
CA GLN A 275 18.57 -19.34 0.82
C GLN A 275 17.16 -19.91 0.92
N ILE A 276 16.68 -20.19 2.13
CA ILE A 276 15.30 -20.66 2.33
C ILE A 276 14.31 -19.62 1.83
N LEU A 277 14.41 -18.36 2.27
CA LEU A 277 13.50 -17.30 1.85
C LEU A 277 13.59 -17.03 0.34
N GLN A 278 14.79 -17.07 -0.25
CA GLN A 278 14.96 -16.93 -1.69
C GLN A 278 14.29 -18.05 -2.46
N SER A 279 14.36 -19.30 -1.99
CA SER A 279 13.68 -20.42 -2.67
C SER A 279 12.16 -20.24 -2.74
N LEU A 280 11.55 -19.64 -1.71
CA LEU A 280 10.12 -19.32 -1.72
C LEU A 280 9.77 -18.23 -2.74
N VAL A 281 10.64 -17.24 -2.90
CA VAL A 281 10.51 -16.17 -3.90
C VAL A 281 10.68 -16.73 -5.30
N ASP A 282 11.66 -17.62 -5.51
CA ASP A 282 11.97 -18.23 -6.79
C ASP A 282 10.81 -19.13 -7.27
N ASP A 283 10.22 -19.93 -6.37
CA ASP A 283 9.07 -20.79 -6.69
C ASP A 283 7.86 -19.96 -7.15
N ALA A 284 7.51 -18.89 -6.41
CA ALA A 284 6.42 -17.99 -6.80
C ALA A 284 6.73 -17.20 -8.09
N TYR A 285 8.00 -16.86 -8.31
CA TYR A 285 8.44 -16.21 -9.54
C TYR A 285 8.29 -17.13 -10.76
N ASP A 286 8.69 -18.39 -10.63
CA ASP A 286 8.55 -19.38 -11.69
C ASP A 286 7.07 -19.63 -12.06
N GLN A 287 6.18 -19.63 -11.06
CA GLN A 287 4.73 -19.66 -11.29
C GLN A 287 4.25 -18.46 -12.11
N PHE A 288 4.63 -17.24 -11.71
CA PHE A 288 4.23 -16.02 -12.42
C PHE A 288 4.76 -16.03 -13.87
N VAL A 289 6.02 -16.40 -14.08
CA VAL A 289 6.61 -16.53 -15.43
C VAL A 289 5.82 -17.54 -16.27
N GLY A 290 5.53 -18.72 -15.72
CA GLY A 290 4.79 -19.77 -16.42
C GLY A 290 3.39 -19.32 -16.84
N LEU A 291 2.66 -18.67 -15.94
CA LEU A 291 1.33 -18.12 -16.22
C LEU A 291 1.37 -17.06 -17.32
N VAL A 292 2.32 -16.12 -17.27
CA VAL A 292 2.45 -15.10 -18.31
C VAL A 292 2.83 -15.73 -19.65
N ALA A 293 3.68 -16.75 -19.65
CA ALA A 293 4.03 -17.49 -20.85
C ALA A 293 2.80 -18.17 -21.48
N GLU A 294 1.96 -18.81 -20.67
CA GLU A 294 0.72 -19.45 -21.12
C GLU A 294 -0.32 -18.41 -21.61
N GLY A 295 -0.70 -17.47 -20.74
CA GLY A 295 -1.75 -16.49 -21.03
C GLY A 295 -1.41 -15.55 -22.19
N ARG A 296 -0.13 -15.23 -22.40
CA ARG A 296 0.32 -14.37 -23.51
C ARG A 296 0.88 -15.16 -24.69
N GLN A 297 0.80 -16.49 -24.67
CA GLN A 297 1.35 -17.40 -25.68
C GLN A 297 2.80 -17.03 -26.05
N MET A 298 3.61 -16.77 -25.03
CA MET A 298 4.98 -16.28 -25.14
C MET A 298 5.95 -17.36 -24.69
N ASP A 299 7.08 -17.48 -25.39
CA ASP A 299 8.17 -18.35 -24.93
C ASP A 299 8.64 -17.96 -23.53
N GLU A 300 8.80 -18.95 -22.64
CA GLU A 300 9.15 -18.73 -21.24
C GLU A 300 10.48 -17.98 -21.09
N GLN A 301 11.49 -18.26 -21.94
CA GLN A 301 12.77 -17.55 -21.87
C GLN A 301 12.61 -16.08 -22.24
N LYS A 302 11.72 -15.77 -23.19
CA LYS A 302 11.36 -14.39 -23.50
C LYS A 302 10.66 -13.74 -22.32
N VAL A 303 9.73 -14.42 -21.65
CA VAL A 303 9.07 -13.88 -20.45
C VAL A 303 10.09 -13.59 -19.35
N ARG A 304 11.00 -14.52 -19.04
CA ARG A 304 12.07 -14.31 -18.04
C ARG A 304 12.94 -13.09 -18.36
N ALA A 305 13.23 -12.84 -19.63
CA ALA A 305 13.97 -11.64 -20.04
C ALA A 305 13.20 -10.33 -19.82
N LEU A 306 11.87 -10.37 -19.75
CA LEU A 306 10.99 -9.23 -19.48
C LEU A 306 10.60 -9.13 -18.00
N ALA A 307 10.71 -10.22 -17.25
CA ALA A 307 10.25 -10.38 -15.88
C ALA A 307 11.39 -10.22 -14.87
N ASP A 308 12.05 -9.06 -14.88
CA ASP A 308 13.06 -8.71 -13.88
C ASP A 308 12.54 -7.71 -12.82
N GLY A 309 11.22 -7.63 -12.67
CA GLY A 309 10.54 -6.71 -11.75
C GLY A 309 10.37 -5.27 -12.25
N ARG A 310 10.87 -4.90 -13.45
CA ARG A 310 10.68 -3.54 -13.97
C ARG A 310 9.23 -3.26 -14.39
N ILE A 311 8.84 -1.98 -14.32
CA ILE A 311 7.59 -1.49 -14.91
C ILE A 311 7.74 -1.15 -16.40
N TYR A 312 6.63 -1.20 -17.12
CA TYR A 312 6.51 -0.80 -18.51
C TYR A 312 5.40 0.24 -18.67
N THR A 313 5.64 1.21 -19.55
CA THR A 313 4.55 2.03 -20.11
C THR A 313 3.68 1.19 -21.05
N ALA A 314 2.43 1.56 -21.26
CA ALA A 314 1.54 0.90 -22.22
C ALA A 314 2.16 0.74 -23.63
N LYS A 315 2.91 1.74 -24.11
CA LYS A 315 3.63 1.66 -25.40
C LYS A 315 4.72 0.58 -25.41
N GLN A 316 5.50 0.47 -24.33
CA GLN A 316 6.51 -0.57 -24.21
C GLN A 316 5.84 -1.95 -24.10
N ALA A 317 4.84 -2.08 -23.23
CA ALA A 317 4.10 -3.31 -23.03
C ALA A 317 3.50 -3.85 -24.34
N LEU A 318 2.88 -2.98 -25.14
CA LEU A 318 2.35 -3.34 -26.46
C LEU A 318 3.46 -3.85 -27.39
N SER A 319 4.58 -3.13 -27.47
CA SER A 319 5.70 -3.53 -28.35
C SER A 319 6.36 -4.85 -27.94
N LEU A 320 6.23 -5.24 -26.68
CA LEU A 320 6.80 -6.47 -26.12
C LEU A 320 5.84 -7.67 -26.20
N GLY A 321 4.55 -7.41 -26.45
CA GLY A 321 3.48 -8.42 -26.47
C GLY A 321 2.87 -8.70 -25.09
N LEU A 322 3.06 -7.79 -24.12
CA LEU A 322 2.47 -7.91 -22.78
C LEU A 322 1.00 -7.46 -22.75
N ILE A 323 0.57 -6.65 -23.72
CA ILE A 323 -0.82 -6.22 -23.90
C ILE A 323 -1.20 -6.29 -25.38
N ASP A 324 -2.48 -6.26 -25.69
CA ASP A 324 -3.01 -6.39 -27.06
C ASP A 324 -3.27 -5.05 -27.74
N ALA A 325 -3.71 -4.04 -26.97
CA ALA A 325 -3.95 -2.71 -27.51
C ALA A 325 -3.77 -1.61 -26.46
N ILE A 326 -3.66 -0.38 -26.96
CA ILE A 326 -3.71 0.83 -26.14
C ILE A 326 -5.05 1.51 -26.40
N GLY A 327 -5.83 1.72 -25.35
CA GLY A 327 -7.16 2.31 -25.46
C GLY A 327 -7.76 2.67 -24.10
N THR A 328 -8.90 3.34 -24.11
CA THR A 328 -9.71 3.62 -22.92
C THR A 328 -10.52 2.39 -22.50
N TYR A 329 -11.13 2.47 -21.32
CA TYR A 329 -12.11 1.47 -20.88
C TYR A 329 -13.28 1.33 -21.88
N ASP A 330 -13.86 2.45 -22.32
CA ASP A 330 -14.96 2.45 -23.29
C ASP A 330 -14.55 1.80 -24.62
N GLU A 331 -13.32 2.02 -25.07
CA GLU A 331 -12.78 1.37 -26.26
C GLU A 331 -12.61 -0.14 -26.05
N ALA A 332 -12.28 -0.59 -24.84
CA ALA A 332 -12.20 -2.02 -24.53
C ALA A 332 -13.57 -2.70 -24.52
N VAL A 333 -14.58 -2.03 -23.95
CA VAL A 333 -15.97 -2.47 -23.99
C VAL A 333 -16.47 -2.54 -25.44
N ALA A 334 -16.27 -1.46 -26.22
CA ALA A 334 -16.70 -1.42 -27.61
C ALA A 334 -16.03 -2.52 -28.43
N ASP A 335 -14.74 -2.78 -28.22
CA ASP A 335 -14.02 -3.86 -28.88
C ASP A 335 -14.59 -5.25 -28.52
N MET A 336 -14.95 -5.50 -27.26
CA MET A 336 -15.62 -6.75 -26.87
C MET A 336 -17.00 -6.86 -27.54
N GLN A 337 -17.81 -5.82 -27.47
CA GLN A 337 -19.14 -5.79 -28.10
C GLN A 337 -19.06 -6.03 -29.60
N ASP A 338 -18.07 -5.44 -30.28
CA ASP A 338 -17.87 -5.61 -31.70
C ASP A 338 -17.34 -7.00 -32.07
N THR A 339 -16.39 -7.53 -31.30
CA THR A 339 -15.71 -8.81 -31.57
C THR A 339 -16.63 -10.00 -31.33
N TYR A 340 -17.49 -9.92 -30.31
CA TYR A 340 -18.36 -11.02 -29.87
C TYR A 340 -19.85 -10.81 -30.20
N ASP A 341 -20.18 -9.78 -30.99
CA ASP A 341 -21.55 -9.42 -31.39
C ASP A 341 -22.49 -9.16 -30.19
N LEU A 342 -21.99 -8.45 -29.17
CA LEU A 342 -22.69 -8.13 -27.93
C LEU A 342 -23.17 -6.66 -27.87
N ARG A 343 -23.40 -6.03 -29.02
CA ARG A 343 -23.77 -4.59 -29.10
C ARG A 343 -25.10 -4.25 -28.42
N ASP A 344 -25.99 -5.22 -28.33
CA ASP A 344 -27.28 -5.08 -27.66
C ASP A 344 -27.20 -5.36 -26.14
N CYS A 345 -26.02 -5.74 -25.64
CA CYS A 345 -25.81 -5.96 -24.21
C CYS A 345 -25.45 -4.66 -23.51
N ASP A 346 -26.20 -4.33 -22.46
CA ASP A 346 -25.84 -3.25 -21.55
C ASP A 346 -24.56 -3.62 -20.77
N VAL A 347 -23.80 -2.61 -20.35
CA VAL A 347 -22.65 -2.81 -19.46
C VAL A 347 -23.04 -2.43 -18.06
N VAL A 348 -22.91 -3.37 -17.13
CA VAL A 348 -23.28 -3.18 -15.73
C VAL A 348 -22.04 -3.22 -14.87
N GLU A 349 -21.80 -2.10 -14.19
CA GLU A 349 -20.79 -1.99 -13.14
C GLU A 349 -21.30 -2.66 -11.88
N LEU A 350 -20.54 -3.63 -11.39
CA LEU A 350 -20.80 -4.31 -10.14
C LEU A 350 -19.89 -3.68 -9.11
N ASP A 351 -20.49 -3.17 -8.04
CA ASP A 351 -19.80 -2.55 -6.92
C ASP A 351 -20.28 -3.18 -5.62
N ASP A 352 -19.36 -3.30 -4.65
CA ASP A 352 -19.67 -3.69 -3.28
C ASP A 352 -20.32 -2.52 -2.53
N GLU A 353 -21.52 -2.11 -2.98
CA GLU A 353 -22.31 -1.11 -2.26
C GLU A 353 -23.12 -1.78 -1.14
N GLU A 354 -22.43 -2.15 -0.05
CA GLU A 354 -23.07 -2.08 1.26
C GLU A 354 -23.27 -0.59 1.60
N VAL A 355 -24.40 -0.04 1.18
CA VAL A 355 -24.77 1.36 1.46
C VAL A 355 -24.98 1.53 2.97
N SER A 356 -23.91 1.76 3.72
CA SER A 356 -24.01 2.26 5.08
C SER A 356 -24.56 3.68 4.99
N LEU A 357 -25.86 3.84 5.26
CA LEU A 357 -26.54 5.15 5.29
C LEU A 357 -25.79 6.19 6.15
N LEU A 358 -25.00 5.72 7.11
CA LEU A 358 -24.18 6.53 7.98
C LEU A 358 -22.90 7.03 7.29
N SER A 359 -22.22 6.21 6.48
CA SER A 359 -21.07 6.65 5.68
C SER A 359 -21.48 7.69 4.63
N SER A 360 -22.65 7.54 4.00
CA SER A 360 -23.22 8.55 3.08
C SER A 360 -23.51 9.90 3.75
N LEU A 361 -23.88 9.89 5.04
CA LEU A 361 -24.19 11.09 5.81
C LEU A 361 -22.94 11.79 6.39
N PHE A 362 -21.88 11.03 6.68
CA PHE A 362 -20.70 11.52 7.41
C PHE A 362 -19.36 11.38 6.67
N GLY A 363 -19.36 10.83 5.45
CA GLY A 363 -18.17 10.41 4.67
C GLY A 363 -17.19 11.50 4.25
N ASN A 364 -17.32 12.73 4.76
CA ASN A 364 -16.42 13.85 4.49
C ASN A 364 -15.86 14.52 5.76
N VAL A 365 -16.00 13.91 6.95
CA VAL A 365 -15.39 14.45 8.16
C VAL A 365 -13.97 13.88 8.31
N GLU A 366 -12.99 14.55 7.71
CA GLU A 366 -11.56 14.31 8.03
C GLU A 366 -11.31 14.73 9.49
N LEU A 367 -11.18 13.74 10.38
CA LEU A 367 -10.65 13.97 11.72
C LEU A 367 -9.12 13.98 11.66
N PRO A 368 -8.44 14.96 12.28
CA PRO A 368 -6.99 15.03 12.26
C PRO A 368 -6.40 13.83 13.00
N ALA A 369 -5.51 13.09 12.32
CA ALA A 369 -4.76 12.00 12.91
C ALA A 369 -3.94 12.50 14.10
N ILE A 370 -4.19 11.95 15.29
CA ILE A 370 -3.37 12.18 16.48
C ILE A 370 -2.13 11.27 16.36
N GLY A 371 -1.13 11.73 15.62
CA GLY A 371 0.15 11.06 15.50
C GLY A 371 1.02 11.33 16.73
N ALA A 372 1.28 10.29 17.53
CA ALA A 372 2.33 10.32 18.54
C ALA A 372 3.69 10.30 17.82
N LYS A 373 4.27 11.47 17.55
CA LYS A 373 5.59 11.59 16.92
C LYS A 373 6.71 11.42 17.95
N GLY A 374 7.48 10.35 17.79
CA GLY A 374 8.80 10.18 18.40
C GLY A 374 9.58 9.06 17.70
N ASP A 375 10.89 9.24 17.53
CA ASP A 375 11.76 8.29 16.79
C ASP A 375 11.68 6.85 17.32
N VAL A 376 11.47 6.69 18.63
CA VAL A 376 11.29 5.38 19.28
C VAL A 376 9.96 4.74 18.89
N ALA A 377 8.89 5.52 18.74
CA ALA A 377 7.59 5.00 18.33
C ALA A 377 7.64 4.47 16.89
N SER A 378 8.30 5.19 15.98
CA SER A 378 8.50 4.74 14.60
C SER A 378 9.40 3.51 14.48
N ILE A 379 10.42 3.39 15.34
CA ILE A 379 11.25 2.16 15.40
C ILE A 379 10.44 0.99 15.94
N VAL A 380 9.63 1.19 16.99
CA VAL A 380 8.76 0.14 17.53
C VAL A 380 7.69 -0.28 16.52
N GLU A 381 7.15 0.66 15.75
CA GLU A 381 6.22 0.39 14.65
C GLU A 381 6.88 -0.47 13.56
N LEU A 382 8.07 -0.08 13.08
CA LEU A 382 8.85 -0.87 12.12
C LEU A 382 9.27 -2.25 12.66
N MET A 383 9.58 -2.36 13.95
CA MET A 383 9.90 -3.64 14.60
C MET A 383 8.67 -4.56 14.71
N ASN A 384 7.46 -3.99 14.87
CA ASN A 384 6.23 -4.77 14.90
C ASN A 384 5.79 -5.22 13.49
N GLU A 385 5.99 -4.38 12.47
CA GLU A 385 5.79 -4.76 11.06
C GLU A 385 6.79 -5.83 10.60
N GLY A 386 8.04 -5.77 11.09
CA GLY A 386 9.10 -6.73 10.76
C GLY A 386 8.90 -8.17 11.26
N ASN A 387 7.70 -8.57 11.66
CA ASN A 387 7.35 -9.97 11.94
C ASN A 387 6.36 -10.57 10.93
N GLU A 388 5.82 -9.76 10.01
CA GLU A 388 4.95 -10.21 8.92
C GLU A 388 5.68 -9.98 7.58
N PHE A 389 6.00 -11.08 6.89
CA PHE A 389 6.68 -11.04 5.59
C PHE A 389 5.87 -11.78 4.54
N PRO A 390 4.74 -11.22 4.09
CA PRO A 390 3.95 -11.86 3.06
C PRO A 390 4.75 -11.90 1.75
N ILE A 391 4.77 -13.06 1.09
CA ILE A 391 5.21 -13.14 -0.29
C ILE A 391 4.17 -12.39 -1.12
N SER A 392 4.60 -11.41 -1.89
CA SER A 392 3.70 -10.52 -2.62
C SER A 392 4.16 -10.26 -4.05
N TYR A 393 3.17 -10.09 -4.92
CA TYR A 393 3.28 -9.46 -6.22
C TYR A 393 2.94 -7.98 -6.09
N MET A 394 3.83 -7.17 -5.52
CA MET A 394 3.59 -5.74 -5.27
C MET A 394 4.52 -4.81 -6.04
N CYS A 395 3.93 -3.77 -6.63
CA CYS A 395 4.65 -2.67 -7.27
C CYS A 395 4.57 -1.38 -6.44
N ASN A 396 5.59 -1.14 -5.61
CA ASN A 396 5.66 0.07 -4.79
C ASN A 396 6.24 1.25 -5.59
N VAL A 397 5.42 1.87 -6.44
CA VAL A 397 5.79 3.17 -7.03
C VAL A 397 5.52 4.25 -5.99
N LEU A 398 6.56 4.65 -5.26
CA LEU A 398 6.48 5.72 -4.26
C LEU A 398 5.89 6.99 -4.90
N LYS A 399 4.71 7.42 -4.41
CA LYS A 399 4.27 8.80 -4.61
C LYS A 399 5.28 9.69 -3.87
N LYS A 400 6.14 10.36 -4.64
CA LYS A 400 7.05 11.39 -4.11
C LYS A 400 6.28 12.64 -3.70
#